data_AF-A0A2H5XYB9-F1
#
_entry.id   AF-A0A2H5XYB9-F1
#
_cell.length_a   1.000
_cell.length_b   1.000
_cell.length_c   1.000
_cell.angle_alpha   90.00
_cell.angle_beta   90.00
_cell.angle_gamma   90.00
#
_symmetry.space_group_name_H-M   'P 1'
#
loop_
_entity.id
_entity.type
_entity.pdbx_description
1 polymer ?
#
loop_
_entity_poly.entity_id
_entity_poly.type
_entity_poly.pdbx_seq_one_letter_code
_entity_poly.pdbx_strand_id
1 'polypeptide(L)'
;MHAERILVERSTIARLRELVAERNRFCICVGTTSVRTVESLYWFGARLVVDPSVPPQHLTQEEPYLPKLLERTIPAEHALDALLDWLDRSGVSTLEASTQLYILPGYRYRIVDGMITNFHQPQSTLLLLVAAFIGPWWQIIYHEALSNNYRFLSYGDASLLIAPRTTAASR
;
A
#
# COMPACT_ATOMS: atom_id res chain seq x y z
N MET A 1 -19.45 -0.75 2.14
CA MET A 1 -18.23 -0.03 1.73
C MET A 1 -17.68 -0.68 0.46
N HIS A 2 -17.10 0.08 -0.47
CA HIS A 2 -16.69 -0.44 -1.78
C HIS A 2 -15.42 -1.32 -1.68
N ALA A 3 -15.47 -2.53 -2.24
CA ALA A 3 -14.30 -3.36 -2.47
C ALA A 3 -13.78 -3.12 -3.89
N GLU A 4 -12.47 -3.03 -4.05
CA GLU A 4 -11.81 -2.96 -5.35
C GLU A 4 -11.38 -4.37 -5.76
N ARG A 5 -11.65 -4.77 -7.01
CA ARG A 5 -11.07 -5.99 -7.58
C ARG A 5 -9.68 -5.68 -8.11
N ILE A 6 -8.71 -6.53 -7.78
CA ILE A 6 -7.33 -6.41 -8.25
C ILE A 6 -6.96 -7.69 -9.00
N LEU A 7 -6.22 -7.51 -10.09
CA LEU A 7 -5.60 -8.58 -10.86
C LEU A 7 -4.12 -8.25 -10.96
N VAL A 8 -3.27 -9.07 -10.37
CA VAL A 8 -1.82 -8.84 -10.36
C VAL A 8 -1.12 -10.09 -10.84
N GLU A 9 -0.36 -9.99 -11.92
CA GLU A 9 0.42 -11.10 -12.44
C GLU A 9 1.51 -11.53 -11.45
N ARG A 10 1.78 -12.84 -11.40
CA ARG A 10 2.89 -13.41 -10.63
C ARG A 10 4.22 -12.71 -10.97
N SER A 11 4.46 -12.41 -12.24
CA SER A 11 5.64 -11.68 -12.74
C SER A 11 5.80 -10.32 -12.04
N THR A 12 4.69 -9.59 -11.86
CA THR A 12 4.67 -8.28 -11.19
C THR A 12 4.96 -8.42 -9.70
N ILE A 13 4.38 -9.44 -9.05
CA ILE A 13 4.65 -9.74 -7.62
C ILE A 13 6.12 -10.13 -7.43
N ALA A 14 6.69 -10.93 -8.33
CA ALA A 14 8.09 -11.32 -8.30
C ALA A 14 9.01 -10.10 -8.47
N ARG A 15 8.69 -9.20 -9.40
CA ARG A 15 9.46 -7.95 -9.57
C ARG A 15 9.38 -7.04 -8.36
N LEU A 16 8.20 -6.95 -7.73
CA LEU A 16 8.03 -6.21 -6.48
C LEU A 16 8.85 -6.84 -5.35
N ARG A 17 8.88 -8.18 -5.27
CA ARG A 17 9.70 -8.94 -4.32
C ARG A 17 11.19 -8.63 -4.49
N GLU A 18 11.68 -8.65 -5.73
CA GLU A 18 13.07 -8.25 -6.04
C GLU A 18 13.36 -6.84 -5.55
N LEU A 19 12.48 -5.88 -5.87
CA LEU A 19 12.63 -4.48 -5.48
C LEU A 19 12.72 -4.33 -3.95
N VAL A 20 11.85 -4.98 -3.17
CA VAL A 20 11.85 -4.80 -1.70
C VAL A 20 13.07 -5.41 -1.03
N ALA A 21 13.76 -6.37 -1.67
CA ALA A 21 14.99 -6.98 -1.17
C ALA A 21 16.24 -6.11 -1.43
N GLU A 22 16.14 -5.08 -2.28
CA GLU A 22 17.26 -4.19 -2.57
C GLU A 22 17.58 -3.26 -1.38
N ARG A 23 18.86 -3.11 -1.04
CA ARG A 23 19.30 -2.22 0.07
C ARG A 23 18.85 -0.77 -0.08
N ASN A 24 18.77 -0.28 -1.31
CA ASN A 24 18.38 1.09 -1.64
C ASN A 24 16.99 1.18 -2.25
N ARG A 25 16.12 0.21 -1.96
CA ARG A 25 14.77 0.13 -2.53
C ARG A 25 14.00 1.44 -2.42
N PHE A 26 13.23 1.73 -3.45
CA PHE A 26 12.34 2.88 -3.49
C PHE A 26 11.15 2.58 -4.39
N CYS A 27 10.00 2.28 -3.79
CA CYS A 27 8.77 1.96 -4.50
C CYS A 27 7.86 3.19 -4.60
N ILE A 28 7.65 3.69 -5.82
CA ILE A 28 6.69 4.77 -6.09
C ILE A 28 5.44 4.18 -6.75
N CYS A 29 4.28 4.35 -6.11
CA CYS A 29 3.01 4.01 -6.72
C CYS A 29 2.41 5.20 -7.47
N VAL A 30 1.92 4.97 -8.69
CA VAL A 30 1.17 5.99 -9.44
C VAL A 30 -0.33 5.72 -9.25
N GLY A 31 -0.99 6.62 -8.53
CA GLY A 31 -2.40 6.51 -8.14
C GLY A 31 -2.62 5.81 -6.80
N THR A 32 -3.69 6.23 -6.10
CA THR A 32 -4.07 5.68 -4.79
C THR A 32 -4.56 4.23 -4.88
N THR A 33 -5.20 3.84 -5.98
CA THR A 33 -5.56 2.43 -6.23
C THR A 33 -4.32 1.55 -6.29
N SER A 34 -3.25 1.99 -6.97
CA SER A 34 -1.98 1.26 -7.00
C SER A 34 -1.36 1.12 -5.61
N VAL A 35 -1.41 2.17 -4.78
CA VAL A 35 -0.98 2.12 -3.37
C VAL A 35 -1.74 1.05 -2.60
N ARG A 36 -3.08 1.05 -2.70
CA ARG A 36 -3.92 0.06 -2.01
C ARG A 36 -3.65 -1.35 -2.51
N THR A 37 -3.48 -1.55 -3.82
CA THR A 37 -3.13 -2.85 -4.40
C THR A 37 -1.81 -3.35 -3.84
N VAL A 38 -0.74 -2.56 -3.91
CA VAL A 38 0.60 -2.95 -3.44
C VAL A 38 0.62 -3.27 -1.95
N GLU A 39 0.02 -2.42 -1.11
CA GLU A 39 -0.07 -2.68 0.33
C GLU A 39 -0.98 -3.89 0.64
N SER A 40 -1.99 -4.17 -0.19
CA SER A 40 -2.81 -5.38 -0.03
C SER A 40 -2.03 -6.66 -0.34
N LEU A 41 -1.12 -6.64 -1.33
CA LEU A 41 -0.24 -7.79 -1.61
C LEU A 41 0.59 -8.16 -0.40
N TYR A 42 1.13 -7.17 0.32
CA TYR A 42 1.82 -7.41 1.58
C TYR A 42 0.91 -8.13 2.59
N TRP A 43 -0.33 -7.67 2.78
CA TRP A 43 -1.23 -8.26 3.78
C TRP A 43 -1.70 -9.66 3.40
N PHE A 44 -1.93 -9.94 2.12
CA PHE A 44 -2.20 -11.29 1.64
C PHE A 44 -1.02 -12.22 1.94
N GLY A 45 0.19 -11.78 1.64
CA GLY A 45 1.41 -12.52 1.98
C GLY A 45 1.60 -12.72 3.47
N ALA A 46 1.44 -11.67 4.28
CA ALA A 46 1.55 -11.72 5.73
C ALA A 46 0.53 -12.71 6.35
N ARG A 47 -0.68 -12.80 5.78
CA ARG A 47 -1.68 -13.79 6.19
C ARG A 47 -1.21 -15.21 5.88
N LEU A 48 -0.65 -15.45 4.70
CA LEU A 48 -0.10 -16.75 4.30
C LEU A 48 1.11 -17.17 5.15
N VAL A 49 1.91 -16.22 5.64
CA VAL A 49 3.00 -16.50 6.60
C VAL A 49 2.44 -17.00 7.95
N VAL A 50 1.28 -16.49 8.39
CA VAL A 50 0.64 -16.91 9.64
C VAL A 50 -0.12 -18.22 9.47
N ASP A 51 -0.87 -18.35 8.37
CA ASP A 51 -1.66 -19.52 8.03
C ASP A 51 -1.62 -19.76 6.51
N PRO A 52 -0.76 -20.70 6.04
CA PRO A 52 -0.61 -20.99 4.61
C PRO A 52 -1.86 -21.59 3.95
N SER A 53 -2.87 -22.01 4.74
CA SER A 53 -4.10 -22.61 4.22
C SER A 53 -5.15 -21.57 3.78
N VAL A 54 -4.99 -20.30 4.19
CA VAL A 54 -5.98 -19.26 3.93
C VAL A 54 -5.75 -18.64 2.54
N PRO A 55 -6.69 -18.78 1.59
CA PRO A 55 -6.50 -18.25 0.25
C PRO A 55 -6.49 -16.70 0.23
N PRO A 56 -5.61 -16.05 -0.56
CA PRO A 56 -5.47 -14.59 -0.64
C PRO A 56 -6.56 -13.92 -1.51
N GLN A 57 -7.84 -14.22 -1.28
CA GLN A 57 -8.95 -13.77 -2.15
C GLN A 57 -9.60 -12.44 -1.74
N HIS A 58 -9.70 -12.19 -0.43
CA HIS A 58 -10.36 -11.00 0.10
C HIS A 58 -9.56 -10.43 1.27
N LEU A 59 -9.38 -9.11 1.27
CA LEU A 59 -8.82 -8.32 2.36
C LEU A 59 -9.88 -7.34 2.87
N THR A 60 -10.22 -7.46 4.14
CA THR A 60 -11.15 -6.58 4.86
C THR A 60 -10.44 -5.35 5.42
N GLN A 61 -11.21 -4.37 5.88
CA GLN A 61 -10.67 -3.12 6.43
C GLN A 61 -9.92 -3.31 7.75
N GLU A 62 -10.37 -4.25 8.57
CA GLU A 62 -9.89 -4.45 9.93
C GLU A 62 -8.60 -5.27 9.97
N GLU A 63 -8.38 -6.14 8.97
CA GLU A 63 -7.25 -7.06 8.93
C GLU A 63 -5.88 -6.43 9.17
N PRO A 64 -5.50 -5.31 8.50
CA PRO A 64 -4.24 -4.61 8.75
C PRO A 64 -4.04 -4.14 10.19
N TYR A 65 -5.13 -4.01 10.95
CA TYR A 65 -5.15 -3.47 12.31
C TYR A 65 -5.35 -4.54 13.38
N LEU A 66 -5.41 -5.83 13.01
CA LEU A 66 -5.56 -6.92 13.96
C LEU A 66 -4.25 -7.13 14.75
N PRO A 67 -4.30 -7.30 16.09
CA PRO A 67 -3.11 -7.48 16.93
C PRO A 67 -2.18 -8.61 16.46
N LYS A 68 -2.75 -9.76 16.07
CA LYS A 68 -2.01 -10.94 15.57
C LYS A 68 -1.10 -10.64 14.35
N LEU A 69 -1.42 -9.60 13.58
CA LEU A 69 -0.67 -9.14 12.43
C LEU A 69 0.17 -7.89 12.73
N LEU A 70 -0.30 -6.99 13.60
CA LEU A 70 0.43 -5.78 13.99
C LEU A 70 1.63 -6.04 14.91
N GLU A 71 1.51 -7.02 15.81
CA GLU A 71 2.58 -7.38 16.77
C GLU A 71 3.71 -8.16 16.11
N ARG A 72 3.46 -8.73 14.92
CA ARG A 72 4.46 -9.44 14.14
C ARG A 72 5.14 -8.50 13.16
N THR A 73 6.45 -8.38 13.27
CA THR A 73 7.26 -7.73 12.23
C THR A 73 7.55 -8.75 11.14
N ILE A 74 6.70 -8.80 10.11
CA ILE A 74 6.93 -9.63 8.92
C ILE A 74 7.64 -8.75 7.87
N PRO A 75 8.89 -9.07 7.48
CA PRO A 75 9.54 -8.38 6.37
C PRO A 75 8.71 -8.48 5.09
N ALA A 76 8.65 -7.40 4.32
CA ALA A 76 7.86 -7.38 3.09
C ALA A 76 8.32 -8.45 2.08
N GLU A 77 9.62 -8.75 2.02
CA GLU A 77 10.18 -9.85 1.23
C GLU A 77 9.54 -11.20 1.58
N HIS A 78 9.43 -11.55 2.86
CA HIS A 78 8.85 -12.82 3.30
C HIS A 78 7.35 -12.90 3.03
N ALA A 79 6.63 -11.78 3.15
CA ALA A 79 5.22 -11.72 2.78
C ALA A 79 5.03 -12.00 1.28
N LEU A 80 5.82 -11.33 0.42
CA LEU A 80 5.73 -11.53 -1.03
C LEU A 80 6.19 -12.93 -1.45
N ASP A 81 7.20 -13.50 -0.78
CA ASP A 81 7.62 -14.90 -0.98
C ASP A 81 6.48 -15.87 -0.69
N ALA A 82 5.80 -15.74 0.45
CA ALA A 82 4.66 -16.60 0.79
C ALA A 82 3.50 -16.49 -0.22
N LEU A 83 3.29 -15.29 -0.77
CA LEU A 83 2.28 -15.07 -1.80
C LEU A 83 2.67 -15.73 -3.14
N LEU A 84 3.93 -15.62 -3.55
CA LEU A 84 4.46 -16.31 -4.74
C LEU A 84 4.38 -17.83 -4.59
N ASP A 85 4.77 -18.37 -3.43
CA ASP A 85 4.68 -19.79 -3.12
C ASP A 85 3.24 -20.30 -3.17
N TRP A 86 2.27 -19.48 -2.76
CA TRP A 86 0.86 -19.82 -2.87
C TRP A 86 0.40 -19.87 -4.33
N LEU A 87 0.78 -18.88 -5.16
CA LEU A 87 0.45 -18.85 -6.59
C LEU A 87 1.02 -20.08 -7.31
N ASP A 88 2.28 -20.42 -7.02
CA ASP A 88 2.99 -21.55 -7.63
C ASP A 88 2.35 -22.89 -7.25
N ARG A 89 2.06 -23.10 -5.96
CA ARG A 89 1.37 -24.32 -5.50
C ARG A 89 -0.05 -24.45 -6.04
N SER A 90 -0.73 -23.33 -6.25
CA SER A 90 -2.10 -23.30 -6.79
C SER A 90 -2.14 -23.39 -8.32
N GLY A 91 -0.99 -23.31 -9.00
CA GLY A 91 -0.91 -23.37 -10.46
C GLY A 91 -1.52 -22.18 -11.17
N VAL A 92 -1.60 -21.01 -10.53
CA VAL A 92 -2.20 -19.79 -11.09
C VAL A 92 -1.14 -18.73 -11.38
N SER A 93 -1.23 -18.10 -12.55
CA SER A 93 -0.26 -17.07 -12.99
C SER A 93 -0.66 -15.64 -12.60
N THR A 94 -1.90 -15.44 -12.16
CA THR A 94 -2.46 -14.14 -11.78
C THR A 94 -3.18 -14.27 -10.45
N LEU A 95 -2.86 -13.36 -9.52
CA LEU A 95 -3.64 -13.17 -8.30
C LEU A 95 -4.91 -12.41 -8.65
N GLU A 96 -6.07 -13.07 -8.53
CA GLU A 96 -7.36 -12.41 -8.54
C GLU A 96 -7.86 -12.26 -7.10
N ALA A 97 -8.01 -11.02 -6.65
CA ALA A 97 -8.44 -10.74 -5.30
C ALA A 97 -9.33 -9.49 -5.22
N SER A 98 -9.90 -9.27 -4.05
CA SER A 98 -10.61 -8.04 -3.73
C SER A 98 -10.06 -7.42 -2.45
N THR A 99 -9.96 -6.10 -2.42
CA THR A 99 -9.44 -5.36 -1.27
C THR A 99 -10.41 -4.28 -0.83
N GLN A 100 -10.67 -4.26 0.47
CA GLN A 100 -11.29 -3.16 1.18
C GLN A 100 -10.27 -2.42 2.05
N LEU A 101 -8.96 -2.62 1.82
CA LEU A 101 -7.90 -2.00 2.60
C LEU A 101 -8.16 -0.51 2.79
N TYR A 102 -8.34 -0.09 4.04
CA TYR A 102 -8.63 1.27 4.39
C TYR A 102 -7.44 1.87 5.14
N ILE A 103 -6.75 2.79 4.48
CA ILE A 103 -5.50 3.38 4.97
C ILE A 103 -5.83 4.67 5.70
N LEU A 104 -5.60 4.67 7.01
CA LEU A 104 -5.93 5.76 7.92
C LEU A 104 -4.67 6.33 8.58
N PRO A 105 -4.70 7.58 9.07
CA PRO A 105 -3.60 8.14 9.87
C PRO A 105 -3.15 7.17 10.97
N GLY A 106 -1.85 6.90 11.02
CA GLY A 106 -1.26 5.87 11.89
C GLY A 106 -0.94 4.53 11.18
N TYR A 107 -1.44 4.33 9.95
CA TYR A 107 -1.07 3.19 9.12
C TYR A 107 0.43 3.20 8.81
N ARG A 108 1.08 2.02 8.93
CA ARG A 108 2.48 1.83 8.58
C ARG A 108 2.59 1.20 7.21
N TYR A 109 3.03 2.00 6.24
CA TYR A 109 3.34 1.54 4.89
C TYR A 109 4.48 0.52 4.92
N ARG A 110 4.31 -0.56 4.17
CA ARG A 110 5.22 -1.72 4.21
C ARG A 110 6.09 -1.80 2.98
N ILE A 111 5.54 -1.40 1.83
CA ILE A 111 6.21 -1.47 0.54
C ILE A 111 6.34 -0.09 -0.09
N VAL A 112 5.33 0.77 0.03
CA VAL A 112 5.29 2.05 -0.68
C VAL A 112 6.18 3.11 0.00
N ASP A 113 7.09 3.72 -0.75
CA ASP A 113 8.00 4.80 -0.32
C ASP A 113 7.65 6.18 -0.90
N GLY A 114 6.98 6.18 -2.04
CA GLY A 114 6.47 7.38 -2.70
C GLY A 114 5.12 7.12 -3.35
N MET A 115 4.35 8.18 -3.57
CA MET A 115 3.18 8.11 -4.43
C MET A 115 3.05 9.35 -5.32
N ILE A 116 2.57 9.13 -6.53
CA ILE A 116 2.10 10.19 -7.41
C ILE A 116 0.57 10.14 -7.41
N THR A 117 -0.09 11.23 -7.03
CA THR A 117 -1.54 11.29 -6.98
C THR A 117 -2.07 12.71 -7.15
N ASN A 118 -3.34 12.83 -7.53
CA ASN A 118 -4.00 14.13 -7.65
C ASN A 118 -4.26 14.78 -6.28
N PHE A 119 -4.65 16.04 -6.27
CA PHE A 119 -5.21 16.68 -5.08
C PHE A 119 -6.68 16.29 -4.88
N HIS A 120 -6.95 15.60 -3.77
CA HIS A 120 -8.29 15.07 -3.44
C HIS A 120 -9.17 16.09 -2.70
N GLN A 121 -10.49 15.92 -2.74
CA GLN A 121 -11.40 16.80 -2.01
C GLN A 121 -11.18 16.71 -0.49
N PRO A 122 -11.32 17.82 0.26
CA PRO A 122 -11.44 17.79 1.72
C PRO A 122 -12.49 16.78 2.18
N GLN A 123 -12.23 16.09 3.30
CA GLN A 123 -13.10 15.06 3.89
C GLN A 123 -13.31 13.80 3.04
N SER A 124 -12.47 13.57 2.00
CA SER A 124 -12.48 12.31 1.25
C SER A 124 -11.64 11.22 1.93
N THR A 125 -11.99 9.96 1.67
CA THR A 125 -11.18 8.80 2.09
C THR A 125 -9.79 8.80 1.46
N LEU A 126 -9.65 9.34 0.24
CA LEU A 126 -8.35 9.49 -0.43
C LEU A 126 -7.45 10.51 0.27
N LEU A 127 -8.03 11.58 0.83
CA LEU A 127 -7.27 12.50 1.68
C LEU A 127 -6.75 11.82 2.94
N LEU A 128 -7.51 10.89 3.53
CA LEU A 128 -7.04 10.12 4.69
C LEU A 128 -5.84 9.22 4.35
N LEU A 129 -5.83 8.61 3.16
CA LEU A 129 -4.68 7.86 2.65
C LEU A 129 -3.44 8.75 2.50
N VAL A 130 -3.61 9.93 1.90
CA VAL A 130 -2.52 10.93 1.78
C VAL A 130 -2.03 11.39 3.16
N ALA A 131 -2.95 11.69 4.08
CA ALA A 131 -2.63 12.08 5.44
C ALA A 131 -1.90 10.98 6.22
N ALA A 132 -2.25 9.71 6.00
CA ALA A 132 -1.52 8.59 6.57
C ALA A 132 -0.09 8.49 6.03
N PHE A 133 0.15 8.89 4.78
CA PHE A 133 1.42 8.72 4.11
C PHE A 133 2.46 9.76 4.49
N ILE A 134 2.09 11.05 4.43
CA ILE A 134 3.01 12.16 4.74
C ILE A 134 2.74 12.80 6.11
N GLY A 135 1.88 12.18 6.92
CA GLY A 135 1.62 12.59 8.30
C GLY A 135 1.10 14.03 8.38
N PRO A 136 1.47 14.82 9.41
CA PRO A 136 0.91 16.16 9.63
C PRO A 136 1.18 17.15 8.48
N TRP A 137 2.13 16.85 7.59
CA TRP A 137 2.47 17.70 6.45
C TRP A 137 1.34 17.86 5.43
N TRP A 138 0.31 16.99 5.46
CA TRP A 138 -0.78 17.05 4.48
C TRP A 138 -1.49 18.40 4.51
N GLN A 139 -1.65 18.99 5.69
CA GLN A 139 -2.33 20.28 5.85
C GLN A 139 -1.55 21.40 5.20
N ILE A 140 -0.22 21.40 5.37
CA ILE A 140 0.68 22.41 4.78
C ILE A 140 0.67 22.30 3.26
N ILE A 141 0.79 21.07 2.73
CA ILE A 141 0.76 20.80 1.28
C ILE A 141 -0.55 21.26 0.65
N TYR A 142 -1.68 20.96 1.29
CA TYR A 142 -3.00 21.33 0.79
C TYR A 142 -3.29 22.82 0.93
N HIS A 143 -2.81 23.46 2.00
CA HIS A 143 -2.92 24.90 2.16
C HIS A 143 -2.13 25.63 1.06
N GLU A 144 -0.91 25.19 0.77
CA GLU A 144 -0.08 25.72 -0.32
C GLU A 144 -0.81 25.59 -1.68
N ALA A 145 -1.34 24.40 -1.98
CA ALA A 145 -2.04 24.14 -3.22
C ALA A 145 -3.29 25.05 -3.39
N LEU A 146 -4.07 25.22 -2.32
CA LEU A 146 -5.25 26.10 -2.32
C LEU A 146 -4.86 27.58 -2.48
N SER A 147 -3.83 28.04 -1.77
CA SER A 147 -3.35 29.43 -1.83
C SER A 147 -2.73 29.79 -3.19
N ASN A 148 -2.20 28.80 -3.92
CA ASN A 148 -1.55 29.00 -5.22
C ASN A 148 -2.41 28.56 -6.42
N ASN A 149 -3.72 28.42 -6.25
CA ASN A 149 -4.67 28.07 -7.34
C ASN A 149 -4.34 26.78 -8.10
N TYR A 150 -3.80 25.77 -7.39
CA TYR A 150 -3.67 24.44 -7.98
C TYR A 150 -5.06 23.91 -8.33
N ARG A 151 -5.14 23.13 -9.42
CA ARG A 151 -6.36 22.48 -9.86
C ARG A 151 -6.52 21.16 -9.12
N PHE A 152 -7.69 20.93 -8.54
CA PHE A 152 -7.98 19.72 -7.76
C PHE A 152 -8.73 18.67 -8.60
N LEU A 153 -8.90 17.47 -8.03
CA LEU A 153 -9.70 16.36 -8.56
C LEU A 153 -9.08 15.69 -9.81
N SER A 154 -9.90 14.93 -10.53
CA SER A 154 -9.45 13.96 -11.56
C SER A 154 -8.64 14.56 -12.70
N TYR A 155 -8.94 15.80 -13.09
CA TYR A 155 -8.27 16.51 -14.19
C TYR A 155 -7.41 17.68 -13.70
N GLY A 156 -7.15 17.72 -12.39
CA GLY A 156 -6.34 18.73 -11.76
C GLY A 156 -4.83 18.46 -11.91
N ASP A 157 -4.08 19.11 -11.04
CA ASP A 157 -2.65 18.93 -10.91
C ASP A 157 -2.32 17.68 -10.08
N ALA A 158 -1.08 17.20 -10.23
CA ALA A 158 -0.57 16.06 -9.50
C ALA A 158 0.38 16.50 -8.37
N SER A 159 0.49 15.63 -7.37
CA SER A 159 1.44 15.71 -6.28
C SER A 159 2.38 14.51 -6.35
N LEU A 160 3.68 14.74 -6.22
CA LEU A 160 4.66 13.72 -5.88
C LEU A 160 4.88 13.81 -4.37
N LEU A 161 4.49 12.75 -3.66
CA LEU A 161 4.66 12.63 -2.23
C LEU A 161 5.73 11.59 -1.96
N ILE A 162 6.72 11.92 -1.14
CA ILE A 162 7.77 11.01 -0.70
C ILE A 162 7.71 10.96 0.81
N ALA A 163 7.54 9.77 1.36
CA ALA A 163 7.53 9.61 2.81
C ALA A 163 8.93 9.96 3.35
N PRO A 164 9.03 10.70 4.47
CA PRO A 164 10.30 10.84 5.16
C PRO A 164 10.78 9.44 5.51
N ARG A 165 11.98 9.03 5.04
CA ARG A 165 12.57 7.78 5.49
C ARG A 165 12.71 7.89 6.99
N THR A 166 11.92 7.13 7.74
CA THR A 166 12.26 6.84 9.13
C THR A 166 13.57 6.09 9.03
N THR A 167 14.69 6.80 9.21
CA THR A 167 15.96 6.15 9.53
C THR A 167 15.60 5.21 10.66
N ALA A 168 15.75 3.90 10.45
CA ALA A 168 15.67 2.94 11.52
C ALA A 168 16.65 3.45 12.56
N ALA A 169 16.13 4.09 13.60
CA ALA A 169 16.93 4.49 14.72
C ALA A 169 17.47 3.18 15.26
N SER A 170 18.77 2.98 15.11
CA SER A 170 19.63 2.27 16.04
C SER A 170 18.85 1.90 17.31
N ARG A 171 18.31 0.68 17.36
CA ARG A 171 17.83 0.01 18.56
C ARG A 171 18.06 -1.47 18.38
#